data_AF-A0A5N0T8D9-F1
#
_entry.id   AF-A0A5N0T8D9-F1
#
_cell.length_a   1.000
_cell.length_b   1.000
_cell.length_c   1.000
_cell.angle_alpha   90.00
_cell.angle_beta   90.00
_cell.angle_gamma   90.00
#
_symmetry.space_group_name_H-M   'P 1'
#
loop_
_entity.id
_entity.type
_entity.pdbx_description
1 polymer ?
#
loop_
_entity_poly.entity_id
_entity_poly.type
_entity_poly.pdbx_seq_one_letter_code
_entity_poly.pdbx_strand_id
1 'polypeptide(L)'
;MKIVASADWREALPFETPVSAAEVAPGEPTRCATCGTDAPALPREELWAVKHRHPNNHAGFVRFYCAEHKPEVVAPAPAAAAPAKKKAAAPRERRAPAAPKPTPGHERPRAVCPTCYMEVSAKGLCGTCGNTIS
;
A
#
# COMPACT_ATOMS: atom_id res chain seq x y z
N MET A 1 -36.27 -19.73 -0.67
CA MET A 1 -35.39 -19.04 0.29
C MET A 1 -34.27 -18.37 -0.49
N LYS A 2 -34.29 -17.04 -0.66
CA LYS A 2 -33.15 -16.32 -1.28
C LYS A 2 -32.19 -16.00 -0.16
N ILE A 3 -31.03 -16.65 -0.14
CA ILE A 3 -29.94 -16.31 0.77
C ILE A 3 -29.36 -15.01 0.22
N VAL A 4 -29.76 -13.88 0.80
CA VAL A 4 -29.07 -12.60 0.57
C VAL A 4 -27.73 -12.75 1.28
N ALA A 5 -26.64 -12.70 0.53
CA ALA A 5 -25.31 -12.68 1.13
C ALA A 5 -25.26 -11.47 2.07
N SER A 6 -25.12 -11.71 3.38
CA SER A 6 -24.83 -10.65 4.34
C SER A 6 -23.52 -9.99 3.90
N ALA A 7 -23.62 -8.80 3.34
CA ALA A 7 -22.45 -8.02 2.97
C ALA A 7 -21.69 -7.70 4.27
N ASP A 8 -20.46 -8.19 4.39
CA ASP A 8 -19.62 -7.91 5.55
C ASP A 8 -19.07 -6.47 5.39
N TRP A 9 -19.34 -5.62 6.37
CA TRP A 9 -18.97 -4.19 6.33
C TRP A 9 -17.45 -3.98 6.16
N ARG A 10 -16.60 -4.96 6.49
CA ARG A 10 -15.14 -4.88 6.30
C ARG A 10 -14.76 -4.87 4.82
N GLU A 11 -15.62 -5.38 3.94
CA GLU A 11 -15.40 -5.35 2.50
C GLU A 11 -15.40 -3.91 1.98
N ALA A 12 -16.26 -3.04 2.54
CA ALA A 12 -16.37 -1.63 2.15
C ALA A 12 -15.25 -0.73 2.69
N LEU A 13 -14.44 -1.22 3.63
CA LEU A 13 -13.37 -0.41 4.23
C LEU A 13 -12.18 -0.20 3.27
N PRO A 14 -11.70 1.05 3.13
CA PRO A 14 -10.44 1.34 2.47
C PRO A 14 -9.24 0.77 3.26
N PHE A 15 -8.20 0.36 2.55
CA PHE A 15 -6.96 -0.15 3.16
C PHE A 15 -6.14 0.98 3.78
N GLU A 16 -5.49 0.69 4.91
CA GLU A 16 -4.58 1.58 5.65
C GLU A 16 -5.16 2.96 5.98
N THR A 17 -6.49 3.07 5.94
CA THR A 17 -7.22 4.32 6.18
C THR A 17 -8.12 4.10 7.40
N PRO A 18 -7.85 4.78 8.53
CA PRO A 18 -8.69 4.73 9.71
C PRO A 18 -10.06 5.34 9.43
N VAL A 19 -11.10 4.55 9.67
CA VAL A 19 -12.50 4.99 9.64
C VAL A 19 -13.08 4.87 11.04
N SER A 20 -14.00 5.76 11.41
CA SER A 20 -14.70 5.67 12.71
C SER A 20 -15.39 4.32 12.84
N ALA A 21 -15.11 3.57 13.91
CA ALA A 21 -15.68 2.25 14.09
C ALA A 21 -17.19 2.32 14.37
N ALA A 22 -17.68 3.41 14.97
CA ALA A 22 -19.10 3.62 15.25
C ALA A 22 -19.93 3.78 13.95
N GLU A 23 -19.34 4.38 12.92
CA GLU A 23 -20.03 4.62 11.65
C GLU A 23 -20.14 3.37 10.78
N VAL A 24 -19.09 2.54 10.76
CA VAL A 24 -19.01 1.38 9.85
C VAL A 24 -19.46 0.07 10.49
N ALA A 25 -19.35 -0.03 11.82
CA ALA A 25 -19.56 -1.27 12.54
C ALA A 25 -20.09 -1.01 13.96
N PRO A 26 -21.31 -0.47 14.11
CA PRO A 26 -21.93 -0.32 15.42
C PRO A 26 -21.99 -1.68 16.12
N GLY A 27 -21.73 -1.71 17.42
CA GLY A 27 -21.66 -2.96 18.17
C GLY A 27 -21.07 -2.78 19.56
N GLU A 28 -20.66 -3.90 20.16
CA GLU A 28 -20.14 -3.91 21.52
C GLU A 28 -18.76 -3.24 21.66
N PRO A 29 -18.44 -2.71 22.86
CA PRO A 29 -17.11 -2.22 23.20
C PRO A 29 -16.01 -3.23 22.86
N THR A 30 -14.87 -2.74 22.40
CA THR A 30 -13.76 -3.58 21.95
C THR A 30 -12.43 -3.01 22.41
N ARG A 31 -11.43 -3.88 22.57
CA ARG A 31 -10.08 -3.45 22.92
C ARG A 31 -9.32 -2.93 21.70
N CYS A 32 -8.47 -1.94 21.93
CA CYS A 32 -7.48 -1.54 20.94
C CYS A 32 -6.46 -2.67 20.74
N ALA A 33 -6.05 -2.89 19.49
CA ALA A 33 -5.07 -3.90 19.11
C ALA A 33 -3.67 -3.69 19.73
N THR A 34 -3.37 -2.49 20.22
CA THR A 34 -2.04 -2.12 20.76
C THR A 34 -2.03 -1.94 22.28
N CYS A 35 -3.15 -1.57 22.91
CA CYS A 35 -3.21 -1.30 24.37
C CYS A 35 -2.93 -2.53 25.26
N GLY A 36 -2.82 -3.73 24.70
CA GLY A 36 -2.63 -4.98 25.44
C GLY A 36 -3.93 -5.59 25.97
N THR A 37 -3.83 -6.76 26.59
CA THR A 37 -4.97 -7.56 27.07
C THR A 37 -5.62 -7.02 28.33
N ASP A 38 -4.83 -6.35 29.18
CA ASP A 38 -5.27 -5.80 30.46
C ASP A 38 -5.99 -4.45 30.32
N ALA A 39 -5.92 -3.84 29.14
CA ALA A 39 -6.64 -2.60 28.88
C ALA A 39 -8.16 -2.82 28.86
N PRO A 40 -8.94 -1.85 29.37
CA PRO A 40 -10.39 -1.90 29.31
C PRO A 40 -10.88 -1.88 27.85
N ALA A 41 -12.03 -2.49 27.61
CA ALA A 41 -12.72 -2.35 26.33
C ALA A 41 -13.24 -0.91 26.19
N LEU A 42 -12.96 -0.29 25.05
CA LEU A 42 -13.41 1.06 24.75
C LEU A 42 -14.72 1.02 23.97
N PRO A 43 -15.61 2.01 24.18
CA PRO A 43 -16.83 2.12 23.40
C PRO A 43 -16.48 2.38 21.92
N ARG A 44 -17.43 2.09 21.04
CA ARG A 44 -17.18 2.02 19.60
C ARG A 44 -16.86 3.39 18.99
N GLU A 45 -17.37 4.44 19.61
CA GLU A 45 -17.21 5.85 19.30
C GLU A 45 -15.77 6.33 19.54
N GLU A 46 -15.04 5.67 20.44
CA GLU A 46 -13.64 5.98 20.77
C GLU A 46 -12.63 5.12 19.97
N LEU A 47 -13.14 4.33 19.01
CA LEU A 47 -12.34 3.40 18.22
C LEU A 47 -12.33 3.75 16.75
N TRP A 48 -11.20 3.48 16.12
CA TRP A 48 -11.02 3.52 14.67
C TRP A 48 -10.82 2.10 14.13
N ALA A 49 -11.58 1.76 13.10
CA ALA A 49 -11.39 0.54 12.32
C ALA A 49 -10.37 0.81 11.20
N VAL A 50 -9.33 -0.02 11.11
CA VAL A 50 -8.33 0.06 10.05
C VAL A 50 -8.23 -1.31 9.38
N LYS A 51 -8.38 -1.34 8.06
CA LYS A 51 -8.20 -2.54 7.25
C LYS A 51 -6.77 -2.62 6.76
N HIS A 52 -6.06 -3.67 7.13
CA HIS A 52 -4.68 -3.91 6.73
C HIS A 52 -4.55 -4.93 5.62
N ARG A 53 -3.53 -4.77 4.78
CA ARG A 53 -3.18 -5.77 3.77
C ARG A 53 -2.53 -7.00 4.41
N HIS A 54 -2.84 -8.18 3.89
CA HIS A 54 -2.19 -9.42 4.26
C HIS A 54 -1.56 -10.07 3.02
N PRO A 55 -0.30 -10.56 3.09
CA PRO A 55 0.40 -11.10 1.91
C PRO A 55 -0.38 -12.20 1.19
N ASN A 56 -1.06 -13.06 1.97
CA ASN A 56 -1.76 -14.23 1.45
C ASN A 56 -3.30 -14.09 1.46
N ASN A 57 -3.84 -12.91 1.81
CA ASN A 57 -5.29 -12.69 1.84
C ASN A 57 -5.63 -11.30 1.28
N HIS A 58 -6.21 -11.29 0.08
CA HIS A 58 -6.60 -10.07 -0.62
C HIS A 58 -7.71 -9.29 0.08
N ALA A 59 -8.54 -9.95 0.89
CA ALA A 59 -9.54 -9.26 1.71
C ALA A 59 -8.89 -8.50 2.88
N GLY A 60 -7.64 -8.83 3.24
CA GLY A 60 -6.97 -8.25 4.39
C GLY A 60 -7.60 -8.64 5.72
N PHE A 61 -7.31 -7.87 6.75
CA PHE A 61 -7.91 -8.01 8.08
C PHE A 61 -8.15 -6.65 8.72
N VAL A 62 -9.12 -6.56 9.63
CA VAL A 62 -9.48 -5.29 10.29
C VAL A 62 -9.05 -5.33 11.75
N ARG A 63 -8.42 -4.25 12.21
CA ARG A 63 -8.06 -4.01 13.62
C ARG A 63 -8.70 -2.74 14.13
N PHE A 64 -8.96 -2.70 15.44
CA PHE A 64 -9.46 -1.52 16.12
C PHE A 64 -8.34 -0.82 16.88
N TYR A 65 -8.31 0.50 16.80
CA TYR A 65 -7.31 1.35 17.45
C TYR A 65 -8.02 2.42 18.28
N CYS A 66 -7.46 2.76 19.44
CA CYS A 66 -7.86 3.96 20.17
C CYS A 66 -7.15 5.20 19.59
N ALA A 67 -7.42 6.37 20.15
CA ALA A 67 -6.94 7.65 19.61
C ALA A 67 -5.42 7.73 19.62
N GLU A 68 -4.83 7.21 20.68
CA GLU A 68 -3.40 7.22 20.92
C GLU A 68 -2.64 6.23 20.03
N HIS A 69 -3.28 5.13 19.64
CA HIS A 69 -2.67 4.09 18.80
C HIS A 69 -3.15 4.12 17.34
N LYS A 70 -3.88 5.16 16.96
CA LYS A 70 -4.38 5.31 15.60
C LYS A 70 -3.20 5.49 14.64
N PRO A 71 -3.06 4.65 13.61
CA PRO A 71 -2.00 4.83 12.62
C PRO A 71 -2.20 6.15 11.88
N GLU A 72 -1.11 6.88 11.70
CA GLU A 72 -1.12 8.14 10.98
C GLU A 72 -1.29 7.90 9.49
N VAL A 73 -2.30 8.55 8.90
CA VAL A 73 -2.51 8.48 7.45
C VAL A 73 -1.52 9.40 6.79
N VAL A 74 -0.47 8.83 6.20
CA VAL A 74 0.35 9.56 5.25
C VAL A 74 -0.50 9.74 3.99
N ALA A 75 -1.17 10.89 3.89
CA ALA A 75 -1.90 11.24 2.68
C ALA A 75 -0.90 11.22 1.50
N PRO A 76 -1.18 10.46 0.42
CA PRO A 76 -0.33 10.53 -0.75
C PRO A 76 -0.39 11.95 -1.29
N ALA A 77 0.78 12.58 -1.42
CA ALA A 77 0.88 13.93 -1.99
C ALA A 77 0.13 13.94 -3.34
N PRO A 78 -0.71 14.96 -3.61
CA PRO A 78 -1.46 15.00 -4.86
C PRO A 78 -0.48 14.94 -6.03
N ALA A 79 -0.63 13.90 -6.86
CA ALA A 79 0.15 13.80 -8.09
C ALA A 79 -0.08 15.07 -8.91
N ALA A 80 1.00 15.82 -9.15
CA ALA A 80 0.94 17.06 -9.91
C ALA A 80 0.19 16.82 -11.23
N ALA A 81 -0.85 17.62 -11.47
CA ALA A 81 -1.68 17.52 -12.66
C ALA A 81 -0.79 17.57 -13.91
N ALA A 82 -0.83 16.49 -14.70
CA ALA A 82 -0.15 16.46 -15.99
C ALA A 82 -0.71 17.62 -16.87
N PRO A 83 0.15 18.44 -17.50
CA PRO A 83 -0.34 19.56 -18.30
C PRO A 83 -1.14 19.05 -19.49
N ALA A 84 -2.38 19.53 -19.61
CA ALA A 84 -3.27 19.24 -20.72
C ALA A 84 -2.63 19.71 -22.04
N LYS A 85 -2.25 18.77 -22.90
CA LYS A 85 -1.76 19.08 -24.25
C LYS A 85 -2.93 19.58 -25.11
N LYS A 86 -2.94 20.89 -25.38
CA LYS A 86 -3.82 21.54 -26.35
C LYS A 86 -3.64 20.91 -27.73
N LYS A 87 -4.75 20.55 -28.38
CA LYS A 87 -4.77 20.19 -29.82
C LYS A 87 -4.61 21.46 -30.65
N ALA A 88 -3.68 21.45 -31.60
CA ALA A 88 -3.72 22.26 -32.81
C ALA A 88 -3.01 21.50 -33.94
N ALA A 89 -3.69 21.37 -35.08
CA ALA A 89 -3.24 20.65 -36.26
C ALA A 89 -2.55 21.59 -37.26
N ALA A 90 -1.46 21.12 -37.88
CA ALA A 90 -1.05 21.45 -39.25
C ALA A 90 -0.03 20.40 -39.74
N PRO A 91 -0.09 19.97 -41.01
CA PRO A 91 0.65 18.81 -41.51
C PRO A 91 2.08 19.20 -41.90
N ARG A 92 3.08 18.47 -41.41
CA ARG A 92 4.47 18.59 -41.88
C ARG A 92 4.94 17.29 -42.52
N GLU A 93 5.51 17.48 -43.69
CA GLU A 93 6.25 16.58 -44.59
C GLU A 93 6.79 15.27 -43.97
N ARG A 94 6.69 14.19 -44.75
CA ARG A 94 7.24 12.86 -44.44
C ARG A 94 8.72 12.95 -44.08
N ARG A 95 9.03 12.67 -42.81
CA ARG A 95 10.38 12.36 -42.36
C ARG A 95 10.58 10.85 -42.36
N ALA A 96 11.72 10.43 -42.92
CA ALA A 96 12.19 9.05 -43.08
C ALA A 96 12.03 8.17 -41.81
N PRO A 97 11.88 6.84 -41.95
CA PRO A 97 11.62 5.94 -40.83
C PRO A 97 12.76 5.99 -39.80
N ALA A 98 12.38 6.22 -38.54
CA ALA A 98 13.28 6.16 -37.39
C ALA A 98 13.64 4.69 -37.07
N ALA A 99 14.89 4.48 -36.67
CA ALA A 99 15.47 3.19 -36.28
C ALA A 99 14.68 2.47 -35.16
N PRO A 100 14.76 1.13 -35.08
CA PRO A 100 14.02 0.35 -34.09
C PRO A 100 14.45 0.70 -32.65
N LYS A 101 13.46 0.72 -31.74
CA LYS A 101 13.66 0.93 -30.31
C LYS A 101 14.48 -0.23 -29.71
N PRO A 102 15.38 0.03 -28.76
CA PRO A 102 16.07 -1.05 -28.05
C PRO A 102 15.06 -1.86 -27.24
N THR A 103 15.16 -3.18 -27.40
CA THR A 103 14.43 -4.20 -26.64
C THR A 103 14.71 -4.02 -25.14
N PRO A 104 13.71 -4.15 -24.24
CA PRO A 104 13.97 -4.22 -22.81
C PRO A 104 14.88 -5.41 -22.54
N GLY A 105 16.10 -5.15 -22.08
CA GLY A 105 17.01 -6.20 -21.66
C GLY A 105 16.40 -6.96 -20.49
N HIS A 106 16.51 -8.29 -20.52
CA HIS A 106 16.13 -9.16 -19.42
C HIS A 106 16.62 -8.60 -18.08
N GLU A 107 15.70 -8.45 -17.13
CA GLU A 107 15.99 -8.13 -15.74
C GLU A 107 16.87 -9.27 -15.18
N ARG A 108 18.18 -9.02 -15.11
CA ARG A 108 19.11 -9.97 -14.49
C ARG A 108 18.80 -9.97 -12.99
N PRO A 109 18.58 -11.15 -12.37
CA PRO A 109 18.35 -11.23 -10.93
C PRO A 109 19.53 -10.59 -10.20
N ARG A 110 19.21 -9.67 -9.28
CA ARG A 110 20.20 -8.91 -8.53
C ARG A 110 20.91 -9.84 -7.54
N ALA A 111 22.23 -9.79 -7.51
CA ALA A 111 23.00 -10.60 -6.57
C ALA A 111 22.66 -10.22 -5.12
N VAL A 112 22.59 -11.21 -4.23
CA VAL A 112 22.28 -11.04 -2.81
C VAL A 112 23.56 -11.23 -1.99
N CYS A 113 23.80 -10.36 -1.01
CA CYS A 113 24.96 -10.46 -0.13
C CYS A 113 24.81 -11.67 0.81
N PRO A 114 25.77 -12.61 0.88
CA PRO A 114 25.69 -13.76 1.78
C PRO A 114 25.84 -13.41 3.26
N THR A 115 26.34 -12.21 3.57
CA THR A 115 26.58 -11.75 4.95
C THR A 115 25.34 -11.11 5.58
N CYS A 116 24.60 -10.31 4.82
CA CYS A 116 23.45 -9.56 5.34
C CYS A 116 22.16 -9.76 4.53
N TYR A 117 22.17 -10.63 3.52
CA TYR A 117 21.02 -11.00 2.68
C TYR A 117 20.32 -9.85 1.96
N MET A 118 20.98 -8.70 1.85
CA MET A 118 20.49 -7.54 1.10
C MET A 118 20.90 -7.61 -0.38
N GLU A 119 20.05 -7.05 -1.24
CA GLU A 119 20.37 -6.87 -2.65
C GLU A 119 21.61 -6.00 -2.85
N VAL A 120 22.56 -6.51 -3.63
CA VAL A 120 23.82 -5.86 -3.92
C VAL A 120 23.66 -4.98 -5.15
N SER A 121 24.32 -3.82 -5.14
CA SER A 121 24.34 -2.95 -6.31
C SER A 121 24.99 -3.62 -7.51
N ALA A 122 24.68 -3.16 -8.73
CA ALA A 122 25.29 -3.69 -9.96
C ALA A 122 26.83 -3.59 -9.99
N LYS A 123 27.41 -2.78 -9.08
CA LYS A 123 28.85 -2.65 -8.86
C LYS A 123 29.45 -3.69 -7.90
N GLY A 124 28.65 -4.63 -7.37
CA GLY A 124 29.12 -5.65 -6.42
C GLY A 124 29.32 -5.17 -4.99
N LEU A 125 29.01 -3.90 -4.65
CA LEU A 125 29.17 -3.38 -3.29
C LEU A 125 27.86 -3.48 -2.50
N CYS A 126 27.91 -4.10 -1.32
CA CYS A 126 26.81 -4.11 -0.38
C CYS A 126 26.73 -2.76 0.36
N GLY A 127 25.63 -2.03 0.19
CA GLY A 127 25.43 -0.74 0.86
C GLY A 127 25.20 -0.84 2.37
N THR A 128 24.93 -2.04 2.89
CA THR A 128 24.61 -2.25 4.31
C THR A 128 25.84 -2.67 5.13
N CYS A 129 26.58 -3.68 4.68
CA CYS A 129 27.75 -4.18 5.41
C CYS A 129 29.09 -3.79 4.79
N GLY A 130 29.11 -3.11 3.64
CA GLY A 130 30.34 -2.66 2.97
C GLY A 130 31.12 -3.78 2.26
N ASN A 131 30.67 -5.04 2.33
CA ASN A 131 31.33 -6.14 1.66
C ASN A 131 31.22 -6.02 0.13
N THR A 132 32.32 -6.38 -0.54
CA THR A 132 32.37 -6.51 -1.99
C THR A 132 32.05 -7.95 -2.37
N ILE A 133 30.98 -8.14 -3.14
CA ILE A 133 30.48 -9.38 -3.68
C ILE A 133 30.74 -9.33 -5.19
N SER A 134 31.77 -10.06 -5.64
CA SER A 134 32.10 -10.24 -7.06
C SER A 134 31.36 -11.42 -7.67
#